data_AF-A0A177QP38-F1
#
_entry.id   AF-A0A177QP38-F1
#
_cell.length_a   1.000
_cell.length_b   1.000
_cell.length_c   1.000
_cell.angle_alpha   90.00
_cell.angle_beta   90.00
_cell.angle_gamma   90.00
#
_symmetry.space_group_name_H-M   'P 1'
#
loop_
_entity.id
_entity.type
_entity.pdbx_description
1 polymer ?
#
loop_
_entity_poly.entity_id
_entity_poly.type
_entity_poly.pdbx_seq_one_letter_code
_entity_poly.pdbx_strand_id
1 'polypeptide(L)'
;MLVIGVPLSAEAQHFHELDKNFCILKLGPYGMHLTEYQPDTSAERELCGDVPSTGRTVLVLDYIEGELRSLPVEVRVIKDTGSEQDVQAITVVHLPPKVYPGGFINFEYSFDRPGKFIGIVTVGGKEEHVARFPISVGESGVVSHFMHYIMVIVPLAAIAGGAAIFFFLRGRRKPSVSTVS
;
A
#
# COMPACT_ATOMS: atom_id res chain seq x y z
N MET A 1 29.72 39.79 14.13
CA MET A 1 28.29 39.54 13.88
C MET A 1 28.14 38.07 13.50
N LEU A 2 27.66 37.26 14.45
CA LEU A 2 27.29 35.86 14.26
C LEU A 2 26.17 35.78 13.21
N VAL A 3 26.26 34.84 12.27
CA VAL A 3 25.08 34.06 11.86
C VAL A 3 25.52 32.61 11.68
N ILE A 4 25.12 31.79 12.64
CA ILE A 4 25.20 30.34 12.62
C ILE A 4 24.10 29.86 11.67
N GLY A 5 24.46 29.37 10.49
CA GLY A 5 23.55 28.65 9.62
C GLY A 5 23.57 27.16 9.97
N VAL A 6 22.70 26.74 10.88
CA VAL A 6 22.51 25.32 11.23
C VAL A 6 22.01 24.56 10.00
N PRO A 7 22.56 23.39 9.66
CA PRO A 7 22.01 22.58 8.58
C PRO A 7 20.63 22.08 8.99
N LEU A 8 19.62 22.41 8.19
CA LEU A 8 18.30 21.81 8.28
C LEU A 8 18.42 20.37 7.77
N SER A 9 18.83 19.45 8.64
CA SER A 9 18.58 18.03 8.43
C SER A 9 17.07 17.82 8.54
N ALA A 10 16.39 17.94 7.41
CA ALA A 10 15.07 17.38 7.25
C ALA A 10 15.26 15.85 7.23
N GLU A 11 15.33 15.25 8.41
CA GLU A 11 15.13 13.82 8.58
C GLU A 11 13.64 13.55 8.31
N ALA A 12 13.24 13.64 7.04
CA ALA A 12 12.03 12.99 6.61
C ALA A 12 12.30 11.51 6.82
N GLN A 13 11.75 10.95 7.91
CA GLN A 13 11.61 9.50 8.05
C GLN A 13 10.62 9.05 6.96
N HIS A 14 11.13 8.99 5.73
CA HIS A 14 10.59 8.17 4.67
C HIS A 14 10.69 6.75 5.23
N PHE A 15 9.60 6.30 5.87
CA PHE A 15 9.42 4.88 6.09
C PHE A 15 9.27 4.30 4.69
N HIS A 16 10.42 3.90 4.17
CA HIS A 16 10.58 3.40 2.83
C HIS A 16 9.58 2.28 2.61
N GLU A 17 9.18 2.20 1.36
CA GLU A 17 8.52 1.11 0.65
C GLU A 17 9.32 -0.21 0.73
N LEU A 18 9.67 -0.64 1.95
CA LEU A 18 10.10 -1.97 2.34
C LEU A 18 9.00 -2.45 3.29
N ASP A 19 8.04 -3.26 2.90
CA ASP A 19 8.18 -4.46 2.09
C ASP A 19 6.77 -4.90 1.73
N LYS A 20 6.36 -4.76 0.45
CA LYS A 20 5.07 -5.27 -0.03
C LYS A 20 5.07 -6.81 -0.14
N ASN A 21 6.14 -7.49 0.34
CA ASN A 21 6.40 -8.90 0.13
C ASN A 21 6.68 -9.73 1.40
N PHE A 22 6.56 -9.19 2.62
CA PHE A 22 6.45 -10.06 3.80
C PHE A 22 4.99 -10.19 4.25
N CYS A 23 4.36 -11.30 3.90
CA CYS A 23 3.10 -11.72 4.52
C CYS A 23 3.36 -12.30 5.93
N ILE A 24 4.50 -11.99 6.56
CA ILE A 24 4.91 -12.51 7.85
C ILE A 24 5.03 -11.36 8.84
N LEU A 25 4.16 -11.36 9.84
CA LEU A 25 4.17 -10.45 10.98
C LEU A 25 5.17 -10.94 12.02
N LYS A 26 6.10 -10.08 12.45
CA LYS A 26 7.04 -10.40 13.54
C LYS A 26 6.61 -9.70 14.83
N LEU A 27 6.42 -10.47 15.91
CA LEU A 27 5.99 -10.00 17.22
C LEU A 27 6.97 -10.50 18.29
N GLY A 28 8.04 -9.74 18.53
CA GLY A 28 9.10 -10.17 19.44
C GLY A 28 9.77 -11.45 18.95
N PRO A 29 9.75 -12.56 19.72
CA PRO A 29 10.28 -13.86 19.30
C PRO A 29 9.34 -14.65 18.38
N TYR A 30 8.12 -14.17 18.14
CA TYR A 30 7.08 -14.89 17.41
C TYR A 30 6.84 -14.34 16.00
N GLY A 31 6.23 -15.16 15.16
CA GLY A 31 5.86 -14.90 13.79
C GLY A 31 4.44 -15.39 13.48
N MET A 32 3.71 -14.65 12.63
CA MET A 32 2.43 -15.07 12.08
C MET A 32 2.38 -14.81 10.57
N HIS A 33 1.84 -15.75 9.79
CA HIS A 33 1.54 -15.53 8.38
C HIS A 33 0.18 -14.84 8.25
N LEU A 34 0.14 -13.71 7.54
CA LEU A 34 -1.06 -12.97 7.22
C LEU A 34 -1.49 -13.30 5.79
N THR A 35 -2.70 -13.82 5.64
CA THR A 35 -3.33 -14.03 4.34
C THR A 35 -4.63 -13.25 4.29
N GLU A 36 -4.77 -12.39 3.29
CA GLU A 36 -6.00 -11.64 3.04
C GLU A 36 -6.55 -12.02 1.65
N TYR A 37 -7.86 -12.15 1.50
CA TYR A 37 -8.48 -12.37 0.19
C TYR A 37 -9.91 -11.84 0.15
N GLN A 38 -10.39 -11.51 -1.05
CA GLN A 38 -11.78 -11.08 -1.27
C GLN A 38 -12.54 -12.21 -1.96
N PRO A 39 -13.46 -12.91 -1.27
CA PRO A 39 -14.20 -14.04 -1.85
C PRO A 39 -14.95 -13.68 -3.15
N ASP A 40 -15.39 -12.43 -3.28
CA ASP A 40 -16.22 -11.97 -4.39
C ASP A 40 -15.43 -11.52 -5.63
N THR A 41 -14.14 -11.18 -5.47
CA THR A 41 -13.33 -10.56 -6.54
C THR A 41 -11.96 -11.18 -6.75
N SER A 42 -11.38 -11.80 -5.72
CA SER A 42 -10.01 -12.33 -5.75
C SER A 42 -9.83 -13.56 -4.85
N ALA A 43 -10.75 -14.52 -4.91
CA ALA A 43 -10.75 -15.70 -4.03
C ALA A 43 -9.50 -16.58 -4.13
N GLU A 44 -8.85 -16.63 -5.31
CA GLU A 44 -7.67 -17.46 -5.57
C GLU A 44 -6.34 -16.73 -5.29
N ARG A 45 -6.39 -15.46 -4.87
CA ARG A 45 -5.21 -14.64 -4.68
C ARG A 45 -5.05 -14.24 -3.23
N GLU A 46 -3.93 -14.64 -2.64
CA GLU A 46 -3.48 -14.10 -1.37
C GLU A 46 -2.98 -12.66 -1.56
N LEU A 47 -3.49 -11.79 -0.72
CA LEU A 47 -3.17 -10.37 -0.62
C LEU A 47 -2.47 -10.14 0.71
N CYS A 48 -1.49 -9.24 0.72
CA CYS A 48 -0.68 -8.94 1.91
C CYS A 48 -0.62 -7.44 2.12
N GLY A 49 -1.67 -6.90 2.72
CA GLY A 49 -1.79 -5.47 3.02
C GLY A 49 -2.20 -4.61 1.83
N ASP A 50 -2.31 -5.14 0.61
CA ASP A 50 -2.76 -4.40 -0.57
C ASP A 50 -4.04 -5.04 -1.16
N VAL A 51 -5.19 -4.55 -0.71
CA VAL A 51 -6.51 -5.00 -1.16
C VAL A 51 -6.98 -4.12 -2.33
N PRO A 52 -7.23 -4.70 -3.53
CA PRO A 52 -7.42 -3.93 -4.76
C PRO A 52 -8.75 -3.17 -4.81
N SER A 53 -9.77 -3.62 -4.08
CA SER A 53 -11.11 -3.03 -4.11
C SER A 53 -11.77 -3.04 -2.75
N THR A 54 -12.73 -2.13 -2.53
CA THR A 54 -13.67 -2.22 -1.41
C THR A 54 -14.53 -3.47 -1.49
N GLY A 55 -15.04 -3.92 -0.35
CA GLY A 55 -15.89 -5.09 -0.25
C GLY A 55 -15.50 -6.00 0.90
N ARG A 56 -16.09 -7.19 0.88
CA ARG A 56 -15.84 -8.24 1.86
C ARG A 56 -14.42 -8.79 1.70
N THR A 57 -13.66 -8.70 2.77
CA THR A 57 -12.30 -9.23 2.86
C THR A 57 -12.22 -10.19 4.05
N VAL A 58 -11.68 -11.37 3.79
CA VAL A 58 -11.36 -12.36 4.82
C VAL A 58 -9.88 -12.23 5.16
N LEU A 59 -9.58 -12.18 6.45
CA LEU A 59 -8.22 -12.11 6.99
C LEU A 59 -7.95 -13.37 7.81
N VAL A 60 -6.79 -13.97 7.56
CA VAL A 60 -6.32 -15.17 8.25
C VAL A 60 -4.92 -14.88 8.79
N LEU A 61 -4.73 -15.16 10.08
CA LEU A 61 -3.44 -15.09 10.76
C LEU A 61 -3.05 -16.50 11.20
N ASP A 62 -2.06 -17.11 10.55
CA ASP A 62 -1.56 -18.43 10.89
C ASP A 62 -0.30 -18.33 11.76
N TYR A 63 -0.22 -19.10 12.82
CA TYR A 63 0.91 -19.07 13.75
C TYR A 63 2.10 -19.84 13.17
N ILE A 64 3.28 -19.23 13.17
CA ILE A 64 4.53 -19.89 12.78
C ILE A 64 5.03 -20.75 13.94
N GLU A 65 5.13 -20.18 15.14
CA GLU A 65 5.55 -20.90 16.34
C GLU A 65 4.37 -21.51 17.10
N GLY A 66 4.53 -22.77 17.53
CA GLY A 66 3.50 -23.50 18.28
C GLY A 66 3.18 -22.93 19.67
N GLU A 67 4.10 -22.17 20.27
CA GLU A 67 3.91 -21.54 21.58
C GLU A 67 2.72 -20.58 21.61
N LEU A 68 2.48 -19.87 20.50
CA LEU A 68 1.35 -18.95 20.33
C LEU A 68 -0.02 -19.62 20.55
N ARG A 69 -0.13 -20.95 20.38
CA ARG A 69 -1.37 -21.72 20.60
C ARG A 69 -1.83 -21.75 22.05
N SER A 70 -0.94 -21.39 22.98
CA SER A 70 -1.21 -21.34 24.42
C SER A 70 -1.33 -19.91 24.98
N LEU A 71 -1.06 -18.90 24.14
CA LEU A 71 -1.04 -17.50 24.54
C LEU A 71 -2.30 -16.78 24.08
N PRO A 72 -2.80 -15.79 24.85
CA PRO A 72 -3.92 -14.96 24.41
C PRO A 72 -3.45 -13.99 23.32
N VAL A 73 -4.20 -13.88 22.24
CA VAL A 73 -3.94 -12.96 21.14
C VAL A 73 -5.13 -12.03 20.97
N GLU A 74 -4.88 -10.72 20.97
CA GLU A 74 -5.83 -9.67 20.59
C GLU A 74 -5.53 -9.22 19.17
N VAL A 75 -6.58 -9.03 18.37
CA VAL A 75 -6.48 -8.47 17.03
C VAL A 75 -7.37 -7.25 16.95
N ARG A 76 -6.81 -6.15 16.45
CA ARG A 76 -7.54 -4.90 16.22
C ARG A 76 -7.20 -4.35 14.86
N VAL A 77 -8.19 -3.84 14.14
CA VAL A 77 -7.96 -3.09 12.90
C VAL A 77 -8.47 -1.69 13.11
N ILE A 78 -7.63 -0.70 12.83
CA ILE A 78 -7.95 0.72 12.96
C ILE A 78 -7.85 1.43 11.61
N LYS A 79 -8.59 2.53 11.44
CA LYS A 79 -8.35 3.45 10.33
C LYS A 79 -7.05 4.21 10.56
N ASP A 80 -6.23 4.33 9.51
CA ASP A 80 -5.06 5.18 9.55
C ASP A 80 -5.50 6.65 9.40
N THR A 81 -5.53 7.37 10.51
CA THR A 81 -5.86 8.82 10.55
C THR A 81 -4.62 9.68 10.76
N GLY A 82 -3.42 9.09 10.77
CA GLY A 82 -2.18 9.75 11.18
C GLY A 82 -2.04 9.97 12.68
N SER A 83 -3.02 9.54 13.48
CA SER A 83 -3.00 9.62 14.95
C SER A 83 -3.67 8.39 15.58
N GLU A 84 -3.05 7.82 16.60
CA GLU A 84 -3.59 6.72 17.42
C GLU A 84 -4.05 7.22 18.82
N GLN A 85 -4.33 8.52 19.00
CA GLN A 85 -4.69 9.09 20.31
C GLN A 85 -6.01 8.55 20.88
N ASP A 86 -6.98 8.27 20.00
CA ASP A 86 -8.25 7.62 20.36
C ASP A 86 -8.45 6.37 19.51
N VAL A 87 -7.71 5.31 19.87
CA VAL A 87 -7.75 4.01 19.21
C VAL A 87 -9.18 3.46 19.12
N GLN A 88 -10.01 3.68 20.16
CA GLN A 88 -11.38 3.12 20.19
C GLN A 88 -12.27 3.77 19.14
N ALA A 89 -12.19 5.10 18.97
CA ALA A 89 -12.98 5.81 17.97
C ALA A 89 -12.61 5.44 16.52
N ILE A 90 -11.36 5.06 16.27
CA ILE A 90 -10.87 4.69 14.93
C ILE A 90 -10.84 3.18 14.68
N THR A 91 -11.23 2.36 15.66
CA THR A 91 -11.30 0.91 15.53
C THR A 91 -12.47 0.51 14.62
N VAL A 92 -12.18 -0.35 13.65
CA VAL A 92 -13.18 -0.96 12.76
C VAL A 92 -13.41 -2.44 13.06
N VAL A 93 -12.41 -3.13 13.60
CA VAL A 93 -12.51 -4.51 14.06
C VAL A 93 -11.80 -4.64 15.40
N HIS A 94 -12.42 -5.33 16.35
CA HIS A 94 -11.80 -5.69 17.62
C HIS A 94 -12.14 -7.13 17.99
N LEU A 95 -11.14 -8.00 17.99
CA LEU A 95 -11.19 -9.34 18.56
C LEU A 95 -10.46 -9.28 19.91
N PRO A 96 -11.17 -9.40 21.04
CA PRO A 96 -10.55 -9.31 22.36
C PRO A 96 -9.54 -10.45 22.59
N PRO A 97 -8.62 -10.31 23.56
CA PRO A 97 -7.61 -11.32 23.86
C PRO A 97 -8.22 -12.71 24.05
N LYS A 98 -7.83 -13.66 23.20
CA LYS A 98 -8.32 -15.04 23.24
C LYS A 98 -7.21 -16.02 22.86
N VAL A 99 -7.22 -17.21 23.47
CA VAL A 99 -6.31 -18.30 23.08
C VAL A 99 -6.88 -19.04 21.87
N TYR A 100 -6.04 -19.29 20.87
CA TYR A 100 -6.39 -20.02 19.64
C TYR A 100 -5.55 -21.30 19.52
N PRO A 101 -5.99 -22.43 20.12
CA PRO A 101 -5.22 -23.68 20.10
C PRO A 101 -5.04 -24.28 18.70
N GLY A 102 -5.92 -23.94 17.76
CA GLY A 102 -5.83 -24.37 16.36
C GLY A 102 -4.63 -23.79 15.61
N GLY A 103 -4.00 -22.74 16.15
CA GLY A 103 -2.83 -22.11 15.54
C GLY A 103 -3.17 -21.14 14.41
N PHE A 104 -4.40 -20.66 14.35
CA PHE A 104 -4.81 -19.63 13.40
C PHE A 104 -5.96 -18.79 13.95
N ILE A 105 -6.12 -17.59 13.42
CA ILE A 105 -7.22 -16.68 13.68
C ILE A 105 -7.83 -16.31 12.33
N ASN A 106 -9.14 -16.45 12.18
CA ASN A 106 -9.85 -15.99 10.99
C ASN A 106 -10.95 -15.00 11.35
N PHE A 107 -11.07 -13.95 10.55
CA PHE A 107 -12.18 -12.99 10.67
C PHE A 107 -12.48 -12.35 9.32
N GLU A 108 -13.67 -11.79 9.21
CA GLU A 108 -14.16 -11.13 8.01
C GLU A 108 -14.52 -9.69 8.32
N TYR A 109 -14.22 -8.78 7.40
CA TYR A 109 -14.67 -7.39 7.48
C TYR A 109 -15.01 -6.86 6.09
N SER A 110 -16.08 -6.08 6.00
CA SER A 110 -16.48 -5.40 4.76
C SER A 110 -15.97 -3.96 4.78
N PHE A 111 -15.05 -3.65 3.87
CA PHE A 111 -14.54 -2.30 3.68
C PHE A 111 -15.46 -1.54 2.72
N ASP A 112 -16.27 -0.62 3.26
CA ASP A 112 -17.24 0.14 2.44
C ASP A 112 -16.62 1.29 1.64
N ARG A 113 -15.42 1.74 2.02
CA ARG A 113 -14.72 2.87 1.39
C ARG A 113 -13.24 2.58 1.22
N PRO A 114 -12.62 3.09 0.14
CA PRO A 114 -11.16 3.03 -0.01
C PRO A 114 -10.47 3.80 1.12
N GLY A 115 -9.26 3.37 1.47
CA GLY A 115 -8.43 4.05 2.46
C GLY A 115 -7.37 3.15 3.07
N LYS A 116 -6.64 3.72 4.02
CA LYS A 116 -5.57 3.05 4.76
C LYS A 116 -6.04 2.66 6.16
N PHE A 117 -5.59 1.50 6.58
CA PHE A 117 -5.89 0.88 7.86
C PHE A 117 -4.61 0.29 8.43
N ILE A 118 -4.62 0.02 9.73
CA ILE A 118 -3.52 -0.60 10.45
C ILE A 118 -4.10 -1.78 11.22
N GLY A 119 -3.62 -2.98 10.92
CA GLY A 119 -3.84 -4.16 11.75
C GLY A 119 -2.84 -4.16 12.89
N ILE A 120 -3.34 -4.38 14.11
CA ILE A 120 -2.57 -4.46 15.35
C ILE A 120 -2.83 -5.82 15.96
N VAL A 121 -1.77 -6.59 16.15
CA VAL A 121 -1.82 -7.90 16.81
C VAL A 121 -1.03 -7.80 18.10
N THR A 122 -1.66 -8.16 19.21
CA THR A 122 -1.03 -8.16 20.53
C THR A 122 -1.04 -9.58 21.08
N VAL A 123 0.13 -10.12 21.34
CA VAL A 123 0.32 -11.41 22.01
C VAL A 123 0.58 -11.13 23.49
N GLY A 124 -0.29 -11.65 24.35
CA GLY A 124 -0.10 -11.61 25.79
C GLY A 124 0.79 -12.76 26.29
N GLY A 125 1.25 -12.66 27.53
CA GLY A 125 2.17 -13.64 28.12
C GLY A 125 2.86 -13.08 29.35
N LYS A 126 4.14 -13.44 29.55
CA LYS A 126 5.00 -12.80 30.57
C LYS A 126 5.35 -11.36 30.18
N GLU A 127 5.53 -11.13 28.88
CA GLU A 127 5.73 -9.83 28.25
C GLU A 127 4.69 -9.70 27.13
N GLU A 128 4.23 -8.48 26.87
CA GLU A 128 3.35 -8.20 25.74
C GLU A 128 4.20 -7.92 24.49
N HIS A 129 3.85 -8.58 23.39
CA HIS A 129 4.46 -8.35 22.09
C HIS A 129 3.43 -7.84 21.10
N VAL A 130 3.71 -6.70 20.48
CA VAL A 130 2.78 -6.04 19.56
C VAL A 130 3.42 -5.95 18.17
N ALA A 131 2.66 -6.30 17.14
CA ALA A 131 3.01 -6.00 15.76
C ALA A 131 1.93 -5.16 15.10
N ARG A 132 2.36 -4.29 14.18
CA ARG A 132 1.51 -3.45 13.36
C ARG A 132 1.77 -3.78 11.90
N PHE A 133 0.70 -3.89 11.10
CA PHE A 133 0.81 -4.09 9.66
C PHE A 133 -0.14 -3.14 8.91
N PRO A 134 0.33 -2.48 7.85
CA PRO A 134 -0.51 -1.60 7.05
C PRO A 134 -1.44 -2.42 6.15
N ILE A 135 -2.66 -1.93 5.96
CA ILE A 135 -3.65 -2.46 5.02
C ILE A 135 -4.17 -1.29 4.18
N SER A 136 -3.95 -1.34 2.87
CA SER A 136 -4.42 -0.38 1.87
C SER A 136 -5.58 -1.00 1.12
N VAL A 137 -6.75 -0.36 1.12
CA VAL A 137 -7.95 -0.87 0.45
C VAL A 137 -8.38 0.08 -0.66
N GLY A 138 -8.51 -0.43 -1.88
CA GLY A 138 -9.01 0.34 -3.03
C GLY A 138 -8.11 1.52 -3.43
N GLU A 139 -6.88 1.60 -2.93
CA GLU A 139 -5.90 2.65 -3.27
C GLU A 139 -5.01 2.26 -4.47
N SER A 140 -5.19 1.07 -5.05
CA SER A 140 -4.31 0.55 -6.10
C SER A 140 -4.38 1.41 -7.37
N GLY A 141 -3.38 2.29 -7.53
CA GLY A 141 -2.58 2.52 -8.76
C GLY A 141 -3.25 3.03 -10.03
N VAL A 142 -4.58 3.16 -10.10
CA VAL A 142 -5.27 3.61 -11.34
C VAL A 142 -4.84 5.02 -11.74
N VAL A 143 -4.55 5.88 -10.77
CA VAL A 143 -4.00 7.22 -11.01
C VAL A 143 -2.56 7.14 -11.54
N SER A 144 -1.75 6.20 -11.04
CA SER A 144 -0.35 6.03 -11.43
C SER A 144 -0.20 5.59 -12.88
N HIS A 145 -0.93 4.55 -13.31
CA HIS A 145 -0.85 4.07 -14.70
C HIS A 145 -1.37 5.10 -15.71
N PHE A 146 -2.46 5.81 -15.38
CA PHE A 146 -3.00 6.85 -16.27
C PHE A 146 -2.09 8.08 -16.33
N MET A 147 -1.51 8.50 -15.20
CA MET A 147 -0.50 9.57 -15.17
C MET A 147 0.75 9.20 -15.95
N HIS A 148 1.27 7.97 -15.81
CA HIS A 148 2.46 7.53 -16.52
C HIS A 148 2.21 7.48 -18.04
N TYR A 149 1.03 7.00 -18.46
CA TYR A 149 0.61 7.00 -19.86
C TYR A 149 0.57 8.43 -20.44
N ILE A 150 -0.06 9.38 -19.73
CA ILE A 150 -0.12 10.78 -20.17
C ILE A 150 1.27 11.42 -20.21
N MET A 151 2.09 11.23 -19.18
CA MET A 151 3.40 11.89 -19.06
C MET A 151 4.45 11.38 -20.05
N VAL A 152 4.33 10.14 -20.54
CA VAL A 152 5.30 9.56 -21.47
C VAL A 152 4.81 9.66 -22.92
N ILE A 153 3.55 9.30 -23.18
CA ILE A 153 3.06 9.14 -24.56
C ILE A 153 2.65 10.47 -25.19
N VAL A 154 2.04 11.37 -24.43
CA VAL A 154 1.61 12.69 -24.95
C VAL A 154 2.81 13.53 -25.43
N PRO A 155 3.91 13.69 -24.67
CA PRO A 155 5.06 14.44 -25.17
C PRO A 155 5.77 13.75 -26.33
N LEU A 156 5.87 12.41 -26.35
CA LEU A 156 6.43 11.69 -27.51
C LEU A 156 5.60 11.90 -28.78
N ALA A 157 4.26 11.84 -28.67
CA ALA A 157 3.35 12.10 -29.77
C ALA A 157 3.42 13.57 -30.24
N ALA A 158 3.55 14.52 -29.32
CA ALA A 158 3.71 15.94 -29.65
C ALA A 158 5.04 16.22 -30.37
N ILE A 159 6.14 15.60 -29.94
CA ILE A 159 7.45 15.71 -30.60
C ILE A 159 7.39 15.11 -32.01
N ALA A 160 6.83 13.92 -32.15
CA ALA A 160 6.70 13.25 -33.46
C ALA A 160 5.78 14.05 -34.41
N GLY A 161 4.64 14.53 -33.92
CA GLY A 161 3.73 15.37 -34.69
C GLY A 161 4.35 16.70 -35.09
N GLY A 162 5.05 17.37 -34.16
CA GLY A 162 5.78 18.61 -34.42
C GLY A 162 6.88 18.44 -35.46
N ALA A 163 7.66 17.35 -35.38
CA ALA A 163 8.67 17.01 -36.38
C ALA A 163 8.05 16.76 -37.75
N ALA A 164 6.97 15.97 -37.84
CA ALA A 164 6.28 15.70 -39.09
C ALA A 164 5.74 16.99 -39.74
N ILE A 165 5.11 17.87 -38.95
CA ILE A 165 4.63 19.18 -39.43
C ILE A 165 5.79 20.04 -39.91
N PHE A 166 6.90 20.10 -39.16
CA PHE A 166 8.09 20.86 -39.54
C PHE A 166 8.69 20.36 -40.86
N PHE A 167 8.86 19.05 -41.04
CA PHE A 167 9.36 18.46 -42.28
C PHE A 167 8.41 18.70 -43.45
N PHE A 168 7.10 18.60 -43.24
CA PHE A 168 6.09 18.86 -44.26
C PHE A 168 6.07 20.33 -44.71
N LEU A 169 6.14 21.27 -43.75
CA LEU A 169 6.23 22.70 -44.04
C LEU A 169 7.55 23.08 -44.74
N ARG A 170 8.67 22.43 -44.38
CA ARG A 170 9.96 22.64 -45.03
C ARG A 170 10.01 22.06 -46.45
N GLY A 171 9.34 20.93 -46.69
CA GLY A 171 9.20 20.32 -48.01
C GLY A 171 8.45 21.20 -49.02
N ARG A 172 7.45 21.97 -48.56
CA ARG A 172 6.71 22.93 -49.38
C ARG A 172 7.49 24.20 -49.76
N ARG A 173 8.63 24.49 -49.12
CA ARG A 173 9.42 25.71 -49.37
C ARG A 173 10.50 25.57 -50.44
N LYS A 174 10.55 24.48 -51.23
CA LYS A 174 11.46 24.41 -52.38
C LYS A 174 10.97 25.38 -53.47
N PRO A 175 11.73 26.42 -53.84
CA PRO A 175 11.30 27.39 -54.85
C PRO A 175 11.26 26.74 -56.22
N SER A 176 10.22 27.06 -56.99
CA SER A 176 10.13 26.81 -58.44
C SER A 176 11.42 27.31 -59.09
N VAL A 177 12.07 26.42 -59.83
CA VAL A 177 13.20 26.72 -60.71
C VAL A 177 12.77 27.81 -61.68
N SER A 178 13.32 29.02 -61.53
CA SER A 178 13.26 30.04 -62.57
C SER A 178 14.31 29.71 -63.62
N THR A 179 13.90 28.96 -64.65
CA THR A 179 14.60 28.89 -65.93
C THR A 179 14.55 30.29 -66.56
N VAL A 180 15.70 30.95 -66.68
CA VAL A 180 15.85 32.15 -67.51
C VAL A 180 16.64 31.73 -68.76
N SER A 181 16.04 32.05 -69.92
CA SER A 181 16.54 31.84 -71.29
C SER A 181 17.88 32.51 -71.58
#